data_AF-A0A022FPL2-F1
#
_entry.id   AF-A0A022FPL2-F1
#
_cell.length_a   1.000
_cell.length_b   1.000
_cell.length_c   1.000
_cell.angle_alpha   90.00
_cell.angle_beta   90.00
_cell.angle_gamma   90.00
#
_symmetry.space_group_name_H-M   'P 1'
#
loop_
_entity.id
_entity.type
_entity.pdbx_description
1 polymer ?
#
loop_
_entity_poly.entity_id
_entity_poly.type
_entity_poly.pdbx_seq_one_letter_code
_entity_poly.pdbx_strand_id
1 'polypeptide(L)'
;TSDLCVMQCAYAPASAQGFTDARNSWTEATDTLEVIVSDSRLISQGSQWGHVAIYIDGTVYSRAHEEYVTTDKGTYFNGGTVYLITGLRKTSGNLWRDSAGLVLKVTPEEKHKIRTELERRVKVDREFRRKHPGESDYSIFGNSCSSNVADVLELVGIMAHDPRWLPTPVTPFDYTQVSHP
;
A
#
# COMPACT_ATOMS: atom_id res chain seq x y z
N THR A 1 8.25 16.27 -12.64
CA THR A 1 6.91 16.23 -12.01
C THR A 1 7.02 15.38 -10.77
N SER A 2 6.60 15.93 -9.64
CA SER A 2 6.99 15.53 -8.28
C SER A 2 6.05 14.46 -7.72
N ASP A 3 6.55 13.25 -7.44
CA ASP A 3 5.79 12.14 -6.83
C ASP A 3 5.49 12.39 -5.36
N LEU A 4 4.38 13.02 -4.98
CA LEU A 4 3.96 13.14 -3.57
C LEU A 4 3.43 11.79 -3.06
N CYS A 5 3.99 11.22 -2.00
CA CYS A 5 3.44 10.01 -1.36
C CYS A 5 3.70 10.03 0.14
N VAL A 6 2.63 10.01 0.93
CA VAL A 6 2.67 9.97 2.39
C VAL A 6 1.50 9.09 2.83
N MET A 7 1.63 8.35 3.93
CA MET A 7 0.54 7.51 4.42
C MET A 7 0.57 7.40 5.93
N GLN A 8 -0.63 7.40 6.53
CA GLN A 8 -0.85 7.23 7.95
C GLN A 8 -1.86 6.11 8.14
N CYS A 9 -1.46 5.03 8.81
CA CYS A 9 -2.33 3.90 9.08
C CYS A 9 -2.79 3.97 10.53
N ALA A 10 -4.09 3.77 10.77
CA ALA A 10 -4.64 3.60 12.10
C ALA A 10 -5.42 2.29 12.14
N TYR A 11 -4.99 1.35 12.98
CA TYR A 11 -5.68 0.08 13.13
C TYR A 11 -6.86 0.27 14.08
N ALA A 12 -8.08 0.29 13.53
CA ALA A 12 -9.29 0.10 14.31
C ALA A 12 -9.68 -1.39 14.25
N PRO A 13 -9.63 -2.14 15.37
CA PRO A 13 -10.26 -3.45 15.38
C PRO A 13 -11.75 -3.25 15.08
N ALA A 14 -12.29 -4.04 14.16
CA ALA A 14 -13.72 -4.08 13.90
C ALA A 14 -14.46 -4.21 15.24
N SER A 15 -15.43 -3.32 15.45
CA SER A 15 -16.17 -3.16 16.71
C SER A 15 -16.63 -4.50 17.27
N ALA A 16 -16.22 -4.77 18.52
CA ALA A 16 -16.76 -5.85 19.33
C ALA A 16 -18.22 -5.54 19.72
N GLN A 17 -19.15 -5.72 18.79
CA GLN A 17 -20.58 -5.76 19.07
C GLN A 17 -21.10 -7.13 18.66
N GLY A 18 -21.17 -8.01 19.67
CA GLY A 18 -21.66 -9.38 19.52
C GLY A 18 -21.17 -10.32 20.61
N PHE A 19 -20.96 -9.84 21.84
CA PHE A 19 -20.61 -10.71 22.95
C PHE A 19 -21.89 -11.25 23.61
N THR A 20 -22.45 -12.31 23.06
CA THR A 20 -23.11 -13.41 23.79
C THR A 20 -23.42 -14.53 22.80
N ASP A 21 -22.51 -15.48 22.59
CA ASP A 21 -22.82 -16.90 22.83
C ASP A 21 -21.54 -17.76 22.84
N ALA A 22 -21.65 -18.87 23.55
CA ALA A 22 -20.56 -19.57 24.22
C ALA A 22 -19.68 -20.46 23.31
N ARG A 23 -18.44 -20.66 23.77
CA ARG A 23 -17.54 -21.81 23.49
C ARG A 23 -17.23 -22.07 22.01
N ASN A 24 -16.25 -21.35 21.48
CA ASN A 24 -15.32 -21.87 20.46
C ASN A 24 -14.11 -20.93 20.37
N SER A 25 -13.12 -21.14 21.24
CA SER A 25 -11.80 -20.51 21.08
C SER A 25 -11.03 -21.22 19.97
N TRP A 26 -11.44 -21.02 18.73
CA TRP A 26 -10.51 -21.19 17.61
C TRP A 26 -9.66 -19.93 17.61
N THR A 27 -8.37 -20.07 17.87
CA THR A 27 -7.40 -19.09 17.37
C THR A 27 -7.62 -19.03 15.87
N GLU A 28 -8.37 -18.03 15.40
CA GLU A 28 -8.49 -17.67 13.99
C GLU A 28 -7.09 -17.77 13.38
N ALA A 29 -6.93 -18.56 12.33
CA ALA A 29 -5.65 -18.67 11.66
C ALA A 29 -5.25 -17.26 11.23
N THR A 30 -4.03 -16.85 11.59
CA THR A 30 -3.56 -15.50 11.32
C THR A 30 -2.36 -15.55 10.42
N ASP A 31 -2.35 -14.64 9.47
CA ASP A 31 -1.25 -14.39 8.57
C ASP A 31 -0.76 -12.94 8.76
N THR A 32 0.29 -12.57 8.04
CA THR A 32 0.88 -11.25 8.09
C THR A 32 1.14 -10.69 6.70
N LEU A 33 1.11 -9.37 6.62
CA LEU A 33 1.62 -8.56 5.52
C LEU A 33 2.34 -7.36 6.10
N GLU A 34 3.15 -6.69 5.30
CA GLU A 34 3.92 -5.53 5.75
C GLU A 34 3.64 -4.33 4.85
N VAL A 35 3.24 -3.21 5.46
CA VAL A 35 3.16 -1.91 4.79
C VAL A 35 4.49 -1.20 4.99
N ILE A 36 5.17 -0.89 3.90
CA ILE A 36 6.46 -0.20 3.91
C ILE A 36 6.22 1.26 3.57
N VAL A 37 6.66 2.16 4.44
CA VAL A 37 6.61 3.61 4.23
C VAL A 37 8.04 4.14 4.20
N SER A 38 8.44 4.72 3.08
CA SER A 38 9.76 5.34 2.87
C SER A 38 9.62 6.86 2.88
N ASP A 39 10.53 7.57 3.57
CA ASP A 39 10.50 9.02 3.73
C ASP A 39 10.80 9.78 2.44
N SER A 40 10.51 11.09 2.46
CA SER A 40 10.85 12.03 1.38
C SER A 40 12.26 12.59 1.61
N ARG A 41 13.15 12.53 0.61
CA ARG A 41 14.46 13.24 0.69
C ARG A 41 14.74 14.07 -0.56
N LEU A 42 15.03 15.35 -0.35
CA LEU A 42 15.39 16.33 -1.38
C LEU A 42 16.85 16.15 -1.82
N ILE A 43 17.13 15.13 -2.63
CA ILE A 43 18.48 14.86 -3.16
C ILE A 43 18.61 15.03 -4.68
N SER A 44 17.51 15.12 -5.45
CA SER A 44 17.56 15.36 -6.91
C SER A 44 16.21 15.79 -7.50
N GLN A 45 16.15 16.03 -8.83
CA GLN A 45 14.93 16.39 -9.57
C GLN A 45 13.94 15.23 -9.84
N GLY A 46 14.24 14.00 -9.39
CA GLY A 46 13.31 12.85 -9.41
C GLY A 46 12.58 12.64 -8.08
N SER A 47 11.51 11.82 -8.07
CA SER A 47 10.66 11.41 -6.93
C SER A 47 11.00 12.05 -5.57
N GLN A 48 10.65 13.33 -5.43
CA GLN A 48 11.06 14.16 -4.29
C GLN A 48 10.33 13.81 -2.99
N TRP A 49 9.40 12.85 -3.04
CA TRP A 49 8.57 12.50 -1.91
C TRP A 49 8.59 11.00 -1.63
N GLY A 50 7.96 10.60 -0.53
CA GLY A 50 8.06 9.25 0.02
C GLY A 50 7.55 8.16 -0.92
N HIS A 51 7.63 6.91 -0.49
CA HIS A 51 7.06 5.79 -1.22
C HIS A 51 6.35 4.84 -0.27
N VAL A 52 5.21 4.33 -0.70
CA VAL A 52 4.42 3.40 0.11
C VAL A 52 4.19 2.13 -0.70
N ALA A 53 4.42 0.98 -0.09
CA ALA A 53 4.26 -0.31 -0.73
C ALA A 53 3.67 -1.34 0.24
N ILE A 54 3.08 -2.40 -0.31
CA ILE A 54 2.66 -3.58 0.47
C ILE A 54 3.54 -4.76 0.09
N TYR A 55 4.12 -5.41 1.08
CA TYR A 55 4.86 -6.66 0.94
C TYR A 55 3.99 -7.85 1.38
N ILE A 56 3.81 -8.81 0.48
CA ILE A 56 3.02 -10.04 0.67
C ILE A 56 3.78 -11.21 0.04
N ASP A 57 4.14 -12.21 0.84
CA ASP A 57 4.73 -13.48 0.41
C ASP A 57 5.84 -13.37 -0.64
N GLY A 58 6.84 -12.54 -0.34
CA GLY A 58 7.99 -12.35 -1.21
C GLY A 58 7.82 -11.27 -2.27
N THR A 59 6.61 -10.75 -2.48
CA THR A 59 6.33 -9.71 -3.49
C THR A 59 6.01 -8.37 -2.84
N VAL A 60 6.74 -7.34 -3.24
CA VAL A 60 6.43 -5.94 -2.97
C VAL A 60 5.60 -5.39 -4.12
N TYR A 61 4.44 -4.85 -3.80
CA TYR A 61 3.54 -4.15 -4.71
C TYR A 61 3.67 -2.65 -4.46
N SER A 62 4.08 -1.90 -5.47
CA SER A 62 4.18 -0.45 -5.36
C SER A 62 3.83 0.28 -6.65
N ARG A 63 3.02 1.33 -6.55
CA ARG A 63 2.69 2.19 -7.69
C ARG A 63 3.77 3.27 -7.85
N ALA A 64 4.68 3.08 -8.81
CA ALA A 64 5.64 4.12 -9.23
C ALA A 64 4.97 5.12 -10.19
N HIS A 65 5.67 6.17 -10.63
CA HIS A 65 5.11 7.14 -11.58
C HIS A 65 4.81 6.52 -12.96
N GLU A 66 5.72 5.70 -13.49
CA GLU A 66 5.64 5.20 -14.86
C GLU A 66 4.70 3.99 -15.00
N GLU A 67 4.77 3.05 -14.06
CA GLU A 67 4.09 1.74 -14.08
C GLU A 67 3.97 1.19 -12.64
N TYR A 68 3.05 0.26 -12.41
CA TYR A 68 3.01 -0.56 -11.21
C TYR A 68 4.22 -1.51 -11.15
N VAL A 69 5.03 -1.40 -10.09
CA VAL A 69 6.23 -2.22 -9.90
C VAL A 69 5.90 -3.36 -8.95
N THR A 70 6.22 -4.58 -9.40
CA THR A 70 6.19 -5.81 -8.59
C THR A 70 7.61 -6.38 -8.51
N THR A 71 8.17 -6.49 -7.32
CA THR A 71 9.57 -6.95 -7.14
C THR A 71 9.77 -7.60 -5.79
N ASP A 72 10.94 -8.17 -5.51
CA ASP A 72 11.27 -8.69 -4.19
C ASP A 72 11.71 -7.57 -3.23
N LYS A 73 11.65 -7.84 -1.92
CA LYS A 73 11.99 -6.87 -0.87
C LYS A 73 13.45 -6.39 -0.98
N GLY A 74 14.37 -7.29 -1.38
CA GLY A 74 15.78 -6.96 -1.58
C GLY A 74 15.96 -5.95 -2.70
N THR A 75 15.35 -6.17 -3.87
CA THR A 75 15.39 -5.22 -5.00
C THR A 75 14.68 -3.91 -4.68
N TYR A 76 13.57 -3.95 -3.94
CA TYR A 76 12.83 -2.75 -3.53
C TYR A 76 13.68 -1.80 -2.68
N PHE A 77 14.41 -2.32 -1.69
CA PHE A 77 15.30 -1.52 -0.87
C PHE A 77 16.63 -1.27 -1.57
N ASN A 78 17.31 -2.32 -2.01
CA ASN A 78 18.71 -2.25 -2.42
C ASN A 78 18.95 -1.87 -3.87
N GLY A 79 17.89 -1.77 -4.65
CA GLY A 79 18.01 -1.62 -6.09
C GLY A 79 18.36 -2.94 -6.76
N GLY A 80 18.41 -2.91 -8.09
CA GLY A 80 18.55 -4.10 -8.91
C GLY A 80 17.88 -3.92 -10.25
N THR A 81 17.28 -4.98 -10.77
CA THR A 81 16.57 -4.95 -12.05
C THR A 81 15.12 -5.34 -11.85
N VAL A 82 14.22 -4.48 -12.31
CA VAL A 82 12.77 -4.72 -12.30
C VAL A 82 12.28 -4.97 -13.73
N TYR A 83 11.22 -5.77 -13.83
CA TYR A 83 10.54 -6.03 -15.09
C TYR A 83 9.37 -5.06 -15.23
N LEU A 84 9.47 -4.19 -16.22
CA LEU A 84 8.40 -3.31 -16.67
C LEU A 84 7.86 -3.81 -18.01
N ILE A 85 6.72 -3.26 -18.45
CA ILE A 85 6.16 -3.56 -19.78
C ILE A 85 7.10 -3.16 -20.90
N THR A 86 7.90 -2.11 -20.70
CA THR A 86 8.92 -1.66 -21.66
C THR A 86 10.20 -2.49 -21.61
N GLY A 87 10.29 -3.50 -20.72
CA GLY A 87 11.44 -4.37 -20.54
C GLY A 87 12.13 -4.22 -19.19
N LEU A 88 13.37 -4.71 -19.11
CA LEU A 88 14.19 -4.65 -17.91
C LEU A 88 14.62 -3.21 -17.62
N ARG A 89 14.40 -2.74 -16.40
CA ARG A 89 14.88 -1.44 -15.94
C ARG A 89 15.71 -1.57 -14.68
N LYS A 90 16.86 -0.90 -14.66
CA LYS A 90 17.65 -0.76 -13.43
C LYS A 90 17.00 0.26 -12.50
N THR A 91 16.93 -0.09 -11.22
CA THR A 91 16.47 0.79 -10.15
C THR A 91 17.54 0.88 -9.07
N SER A 92 17.68 2.05 -8.45
CA SER A 92 18.53 2.26 -7.27
C SER A 92 17.86 1.83 -5.96
N GLY A 93 16.59 1.40 -6.02
CA GLY A 93 15.80 1.07 -4.84
C GLY A 93 15.57 2.29 -3.92
N ASN A 94 15.26 1.98 -2.67
CA ASN A 94 14.95 2.95 -1.60
C ASN A 94 16.03 3.01 -0.51
N LEU A 95 17.24 2.46 -0.73
CA LEU A 95 18.34 2.41 0.24
C LEU A 95 18.78 3.78 0.79
N TRP A 96 18.54 4.83 0.03
CA TRP A 96 18.90 6.20 0.38
C TRP A 96 17.82 6.90 1.22
N ARG A 97 16.66 6.26 1.42
CA ARG A 97 15.53 6.73 2.22
C ARG A 97 15.51 6.03 3.57
N ASP A 98 15.02 6.73 4.58
CA ASP A 98 14.64 6.06 5.83
C ASP A 98 13.29 5.39 5.60
N SER A 99 13.17 4.12 6.00
CA SER A 99 11.98 3.32 5.76
C SER A 99 11.47 2.70 7.06
N ALA A 100 10.16 2.75 7.27
CA ALA A 100 9.46 2.06 8.35
C ALA A 100 8.58 0.95 7.78
N GLY A 101 8.68 -0.24 8.36
CA GLY A 101 7.79 -1.38 8.06
C GLY A 101 6.75 -1.54 9.16
N LEU A 102 5.47 -1.59 8.78
CA LEU A 102 4.33 -1.85 9.64
C LEU A 102 3.81 -3.25 9.33
N VAL A 103 4.10 -4.21 10.21
CA VAL A 103 3.61 -5.59 10.05
C VAL A 103 2.19 -5.69 10.61
N LEU A 104 1.23 -5.99 9.73
CA LEU A 104 -0.18 -6.12 10.07
C LEU A 104 -0.55 -7.60 10.17
N LYS A 105 -1.23 -7.94 11.26
CA LYS A 105 -1.82 -9.26 11.46
C LYS A 105 -3.22 -9.27 10.83
N VAL A 106 -3.44 -10.20 9.92
CA VAL A 106 -4.67 -10.32 9.11
C VAL A 106 -5.11 -11.77 9.07
N THR A 107 -6.34 -12.04 8.70
CA THR A 107 -6.78 -13.42 8.37
C THR A 107 -6.23 -13.83 6.99
N PRO A 108 -6.10 -15.14 6.72
CA PRO A 108 -5.74 -15.64 5.39
C PRO A 108 -6.69 -15.15 4.28
N GLU A 109 -7.99 -15.01 4.59
CA GLU A 109 -8.98 -14.51 3.64
C GLU A 109 -8.73 -13.02 3.30
N GLU A 110 -8.47 -12.19 4.31
CA GLU A 110 -8.13 -10.76 4.12
C GLU A 110 -6.86 -10.61 3.30
N LYS A 111 -5.80 -11.36 3.63
CA LYS A 111 -4.56 -11.35 2.84
C LYS A 111 -4.79 -11.77 1.40
N HIS A 112 -5.66 -12.77 1.17
CA HIS A 112 -6.03 -13.20 -0.17
C HIS A 112 -6.79 -12.12 -0.94
N LYS A 113 -7.75 -11.43 -0.31
CA LYS A 113 -8.47 -10.29 -0.92
C LYS A 113 -7.52 -9.17 -1.31
N ILE A 114 -6.63 -8.77 -0.40
CA ILE A 114 -5.60 -7.74 -0.64
C ILE A 114 -4.72 -8.13 -1.83
N ARG A 115 -4.16 -9.35 -1.83
CA ARG A 115 -3.28 -9.82 -2.90
C ARG A 115 -4.00 -9.81 -4.25
N THR A 116 -5.22 -10.33 -4.28
CA THR A 116 -6.03 -10.42 -5.50
C THR A 116 -6.31 -9.04 -6.09
N GLU A 117 -6.63 -8.05 -5.24
CA GLU A 117 -6.85 -6.68 -5.72
C GLU A 117 -5.55 -6.04 -6.24
N LEU A 118 -4.43 -6.20 -5.54
CA LEU A 118 -3.15 -5.67 -6.00
C LEU A 118 -2.73 -6.27 -7.35
N GLU A 119 -2.89 -7.58 -7.52
CA GLU A 119 -2.64 -8.27 -8.79
C GLU A 119 -3.57 -7.78 -9.91
N ARG A 120 -4.85 -7.55 -9.60
CA ARG A 120 -5.80 -6.95 -10.54
C ARG A 120 -5.34 -5.56 -10.98
N ARG A 121 -4.92 -4.71 -10.04
CA ARG A 121 -4.41 -3.34 -10.36
C ARG A 121 -3.15 -3.37 -11.20
N VAL A 122 -2.19 -4.26 -10.89
CA VAL A 122 -1.00 -4.50 -11.71
C VAL A 122 -1.39 -4.90 -13.13
N LYS A 123 -2.35 -5.81 -13.30
CA LYS A 123 -2.81 -6.25 -14.62
C LYS A 123 -3.44 -5.09 -15.40
N VAL A 124 -4.31 -4.30 -14.77
CA VAL A 124 -4.99 -3.15 -15.39
C VAL A 124 -3.99 -2.08 -15.82
N ASP A 125 -3.06 -1.70 -14.94
CA ASP A 125 -2.00 -0.72 -15.26
C ASP A 125 -1.15 -1.20 -16.45
N ARG A 126 -0.73 -2.46 -16.44
CA ARG A 126 0.03 -3.06 -17.56
C ARG A 126 -0.74 -3.08 -18.86
N GLU A 127 -2.04 -3.38 -18.83
CA GLU A 127 -2.90 -3.32 -20.02
C GLU A 127 -3.06 -1.90 -20.55
N PHE A 128 -3.22 -0.91 -19.66
CA PHE A 128 -3.24 0.51 -20.02
C PHE A 128 -1.92 0.91 -20.69
N ARG A 129 -0.77 0.60 -20.06
CA ARG A 129 0.58 0.90 -20.58
C ARG A 129 0.87 0.29 -21.95
N ARG A 130 0.35 -0.91 -22.24
CA ARG A 130 0.47 -1.53 -23.57
C ARG A 130 -0.32 -0.78 -24.64
N LYS A 131 -1.50 -0.25 -24.29
CA LYS A 131 -2.37 0.49 -25.22
C LYS A 131 -1.92 1.94 -25.39
N HIS A 132 -1.31 2.53 -24.36
CA HIS A 132 -0.90 3.93 -24.31
C HIS A 132 0.62 4.04 -24.05
N PRO A 133 1.46 3.69 -25.04
CA PRO A 133 2.91 3.74 -24.88
C PRO A 133 3.38 5.18 -24.65
N GLY A 134 3.88 5.46 -23.44
CA GLY A 134 4.35 6.79 -23.04
C GLY A 134 3.41 7.56 -22.10
N GLU A 135 2.20 7.05 -21.85
CA GLU A 135 1.26 7.63 -20.89
C GLU A 135 1.23 6.80 -19.60
N SER A 136 0.93 7.43 -18.48
CA SER A 136 0.71 6.74 -17.19
C SER A 136 -0.64 7.18 -16.64
N ASP A 137 -1.42 6.23 -16.11
CA ASP A 137 -2.65 6.52 -15.37
C ASP A 137 -2.36 6.94 -13.91
N TYR A 138 -1.09 7.20 -13.57
CA TYR A 138 -0.67 7.68 -12.27
C TYR A 138 -1.31 9.04 -12.00
N SER A 139 -1.90 9.16 -10.82
CA SER A 139 -2.42 10.44 -10.34
C SER A 139 -2.02 10.60 -8.88
N ILE A 140 -1.36 11.73 -8.58
CA ILE A 140 -1.06 12.14 -7.21
C ILE A 140 -2.35 12.09 -6.39
N PHE A 141 -3.49 12.46 -6.95
CA PHE A 141 -4.74 12.57 -6.21
C PHE A 141 -5.59 11.29 -6.17
N GLY A 142 -5.14 10.16 -6.71
CA GLY A 142 -5.99 8.96 -6.68
C GLY A 142 -5.32 7.65 -7.05
N ASN A 143 -4.51 7.61 -8.10
CA ASN A 143 -3.77 6.40 -8.50
C ASN A 143 -2.28 6.57 -8.22
N SER A 144 -1.95 6.74 -6.94
CA SER A 144 -0.60 6.93 -6.40
C SER A 144 -0.20 5.75 -5.51
N CYS A 145 1.05 5.69 -5.05
CA CYS A 145 1.48 4.64 -4.11
C CYS A 145 0.65 4.60 -2.83
N SER A 146 0.39 5.75 -2.21
CA SER A 146 -0.30 5.83 -0.92
C SER A 146 -1.79 5.59 -1.05
N SER A 147 -2.45 6.19 -2.04
CA SER A 147 -3.87 5.89 -2.29
C SER A 147 -4.10 4.42 -2.67
N ASN A 148 -3.19 3.80 -3.42
CA ASN A 148 -3.30 2.38 -3.72
C ASN A 148 -3.22 1.49 -2.46
N VAL A 149 -2.30 1.80 -1.55
CA VAL A 149 -2.21 1.06 -0.28
C VAL A 149 -3.43 1.34 0.59
N ALA A 150 -3.91 2.58 0.65
CA ALA A 150 -5.07 2.98 1.44
C ALA A 150 -6.34 2.23 1.02
N ASP A 151 -6.68 2.31 -0.27
CA ASP A 151 -7.87 1.66 -0.81
C ASP A 151 -7.86 0.14 -0.57
N VAL A 152 -6.70 -0.51 -0.74
CA VAL A 152 -6.59 -1.96 -0.62
C VAL A 152 -6.70 -2.42 0.83
N LEU A 153 -6.19 -1.64 1.79
CA LEU A 153 -6.36 -1.91 3.22
C LEU A 153 -7.82 -1.68 3.65
N GLU A 154 -8.49 -0.68 3.08
CA GLU A 154 -9.90 -0.39 3.35
C GLU A 154 -10.82 -1.55 2.92
N LEU A 155 -10.47 -2.31 1.87
CA LEU A 155 -11.21 -3.51 1.44
C LEU A 155 -11.35 -4.58 2.53
N VAL A 156 -10.46 -4.58 3.51
CA VAL A 156 -10.48 -5.51 4.65
C VAL A 156 -10.79 -4.81 5.97
N GLY A 157 -11.30 -3.58 5.92
CA GLY A 157 -11.67 -2.80 7.11
C GLY A 157 -10.48 -2.19 7.85
N ILE A 158 -9.27 -2.20 7.29
CA ILE A 158 -8.12 -1.49 7.86
C ILE A 158 -8.13 -0.07 7.30
N MET A 159 -8.60 0.86 8.12
CA MET A 159 -8.64 2.27 7.75
C MET A 159 -7.23 2.86 7.68
N ALA A 160 -6.81 3.24 6.48
CA ALA A 160 -5.53 3.89 6.29
C ALA A 160 -5.73 5.14 5.42
N HIS A 161 -5.16 6.26 5.86
CA HIS A 161 -5.36 7.55 5.24
C HIS A 161 -4.11 8.05 4.55
N ASP A 162 -4.36 8.72 3.44
CA ASP A 162 -3.36 9.54 2.80
C ASP A 162 -3.44 10.97 3.35
N PRO A 163 -2.45 11.42 4.14
CA PRO A 163 -2.51 12.70 4.84
C PRO A 163 -2.38 13.91 3.92
N ARG A 164 -2.24 13.72 2.60
CA ARG A 164 -2.41 14.80 1.61
C ARG A 164 -3.85 15.34 1.62
N TRP A 165 -4.79 14.56 2.13
CA TRP A 165 -6.19 14.93 2.33
C TRP A 165 -6.43 15.21 3.82
N LEU A 166 -6.30 16.48 4.23
CA LEU A 166 -6.65 16.97 5.57
C LEU A 166 -8.18 17.23 5.67
N PRO A 167 -8.81 17.13 6.88
CA PRO A 167 -8.22 17.53 8.15
C PRO A 167 -8.24 16.48 9.27
N THR A 168 -7.27 16.64 10.18
CA THR A 168 -7.05 15.97 11.46
C THR A 168 -6.34 14.60 11.44
N PRO A 169 -5.39 14.38 12.37
CA PRO A 169 -4.88 13.05 12.64
C PRO A 169 -6.01 12.17 13.19
N VAL A 170 -6.23 11.01 12.57
CA VAL A 170 -7.08 9.96 13.15
C VAL A 170 -6.48 9.56 14.49
N THR A 171 -7.20 9.88 15.55
CA THR A 171 -6.95 9.34 16.87
C THR A 171 -7.72 8.02 17.00
N PRO A 172 -7.28 7.06 17.83
CA PRO A 172 -8.09 5.87 18.14
C PRO A 172 -9.51 6.19 18.66
N PHE A 173 -9.78 7.44 19.03
CA PHE A 173 -11.05 7.93 19.55
C PHE A 173 -12.10 8.20 18.46
N ASP A 174 -11.67 8.57 17.24
CA ASP A 174 -12.56 8.91 16.13
C ASP A 174 -13.42 7.71 15.65
N TYR A 175 -13.07 6.49 16.08
CA TYR A 175 -13.77 5.24 15.78
C TYR A 175 -15.00 4.95 16.67
N THR A 176 -15.23 5.72 17.74
CA THR A 176 -16.37 5.48 18.65
C THR A 176 -17.61 6.32 18.34
N GLN A 177 -17.55 7.18 17.33
CA GLN A 177 -18.60 8.16 17.04
C GLN A 177 -19.44 7.84 15.78
N VAL A 178 -19.08 6.82 14.99
CA VAL A 178 -19.90 6.38 13.84
C VAL A 178 -20.82 5.23 14.26
N SER A 179 -21.77 5.55 15.14
CA SER A 179 -22.98 4.73 15.33
C SER A 179 -24.21 5.61 15.14
N HIS A 180 -24.82 5.47 13.95
CA HIS A 180 -26.16 5.92 13.54
C HIS A 180 -26.36 7.44 13.36
N PRO A 181 -27.17 7.86 12.37
CA PRO A 181 -28.62 7.59 12.29
C PRO A 181 -29.03 6.41 11.41
#